data_AF-A0A5J5KY19-F1
#
_entry.id   AF-A0A5J5KY19-F1
#
_cell.length_a   1.000
_cell.length_b   1.000
_cell.length_c   1.000
_cell.angle_alpha   90.00
_cell.angle_beta   90.00
_cell.angle_gamma   90.00
#
_symmetry.space_group_name_H-M   'P 1'
#
loop_
_entity.id
_entity.type
_entity.pdbx_description
1 polymer ?
#
loop_
_entity_poly.entity_id
_entity_poly.type
_entity_poly.pdbx_seq_one_letter_code
_entity_poly.pdbx_strand_id
1 'polypeptide(L)'
;MSTATAENTQDQTASEAIPSFDVTVRVRRYNPEVSEDAHWDEFQLTMYGTDRVLDCLHKIKWEIDGSLSFRRSCAHGVCGSDAMRINGRNRLACKVLLKDLDLSKPLTVEPIKGLPCEKDLIVDMEPFFQSYREIMPFLVNVDNEPERERYQSAEDRARFDDTTKCILCAACTSSCPVFWTDGQYFGPAAIVNAHRFIFDSRDQAGDMRLEILNDKEGVWRCRTTFNCTEACPRGIQITKAIAEVKKAALSRAM
;
A
#
# COMPACT_ATOMS: atom_id res chain seq x y z
N MET A 1 -44.19 -37.80 39.16
CA MET A 1 -43.40 -36.77 38.44
C MET A 1 -41.96 -37.20 38.53
N SER A 2 -41.39 -37.72 37.44
CA SER A 2 -40.02 -38.21 37.39
C SER A 2 -39.16 -37.11 36.77
N THR A 3 -38.30 -36.48 37.56
CA THR A 3 -37.33 -35.49 37.10
C THR A 3 -36.17 -36.24 36.46
N ALA A 4 -36.06 -36.15 35.13
CA ALA A 4 -34.91 -36.64 34.39
C ALA A 4 -33.72 -35.68 34.64
N THR A 5 -32.69 -36.18 35.30
CA THR A 5 -31.37 -35.54 35.34
C THR A 5 -30.70 -35.70 33.99
N ALA A 6 -30.41 -34.59 33.32
CA ALA A 6 -29.62 -34.58 32.10
C ALA A 6 -28.19 -35.06 32.45
N GLU A 7 -27.78 -36.17 31.84
CA GLU A 7 -26.41 -36.66 31.91
C GLU A 7 -25.49 -35.66 31.22
N ASN A 8 -24.48 -35.22 31.97
CA ASN A 8 -23.48 -34.25 31.54
C ASN A 8 -22.49 -34.95 30.61
N THR A 9 -22.81 -35.02 29.31
CA THR A 9 -21.87 -35.50 28.30
C THR A 9 -20.76 -34.45 28.18
N GLN A 10 -19.65 -34.70 28.88
CA GLN A 10 -18.40 -33.97 28.69
C GLN A 10 -17.89 -34.22 27.28
N ASP A 11 -18.28 -33.36 26.34
CA ASP A 11 -17.67 -33.31 25.03
C ASP A 11 -16.31 -32.59 25.17
N GLN A 12 -15.30 -33.35 25.58
CA GLN A 12 -13.91 -32.93 25.56
C GLN A 12 -13.41 -32.95 24.12
N THR A 13 -13.85 -32.01 23.29
CA THR A 13 -13.08 -31.62 22.11
C THR A 13 -11.92 -30.77 22.62
N ALA A 14 -10.81 -31.41 22.98
CA ALA A 14 -9.54 -30.71 23.14
C ALA A 14 -9.24 -29.99 21.81
N SER A 15 -9.44 -28.67 21.79
CA SER A 15 -9.01 -27.81 20.70
C SER A 15 -7.53 -28.09 20.46
N GLU A 16 -7.18 -28.75 19.36
CA GLU A 16 -5.79 -28.94 18.96
C GLU A 16 -5.07 -27.59 19.03
N ALA A 17 -3.98 -27.53 19.79
CA ALA A 17 -3.20 -26.30 19.92
C ALA A 17 -2.70 -25.88 18.53
N ILE A 18 -2.90 -24.62 18.16
CA ILE A 18 -2.44 -24.09 16.87
C ILE A 18 -0.91 -24.27 16.80
N PRO A 19 -0.36 -24.93 15.78
CA PRO A 19 1.06 -25.21 15.72
C PRO A 19 1.87 -23.92 15.53
N SER A 20 2.87 -23.73 16.40
CA SER A 20 3.88 -22.68 16.28
C SER A 20 5.16 -23.19 15.60
N PHE A 21 5.97 -22.29 15.09
CA PHE A 21 7.29 -22.56 14.53
C PHE A 21 8.26 -21.41 14.79
N ASP A 22 9.56 -21.68 14.68
CA ASP A 22 10.59 -20.66 14.79
C ASP A 22 10.88 -20.02 13.42
N VAL A 23 11.04 -18.70 13.42
CA VAL A 23 11.35 -17.90 12.24
C VAL A 23 12.46 -16.91 12.55
N THR A 24 13.48 -16.88 11.69
CA THR A 24 14.48 -15.82 11.68
C THR A 24 13.93 -14.60 10.94
N VAL A 25 13.79 -13.47 11.62
CA VAL A 25 13.41 -12.19 11.01
C VAL A 25 14.63 -11.29 10.94
N ARG A 26 15.00 -10.90 9.72
CA ARG A 26 16.13 -10.02 9.44
C ARG A 26 15.61 -8.63 9.07
N VAL A 27 15.86 -7.64 9.91
CA VAL A 27 15.32 -6.27 9.78
C VAL A 27 16.44 -5.30 9.43
N ARG A 28 16.23 -4.48 8.39
CA ARG A 28 17.17 -3.40 8.05
C ARG A 28 16.99 -2.25 9.04
N ARG A 29 18.06 -1.95 9.78
CA ARG A 29 18.10 -0.92 10.81
C ARG A 29 18.80 0.33 10.31
N TYR A 30 18.33 1.47 10.78
CA TYR A 30 18.94 2.76 10.48
C TYR A 30 18.56 3.76 11.57
N ASN A 31 19.56 4.40 12.18
CA ASN A 31 19.33 5.48 13.11
C ASN A 31 20.30 6.64 12.82
N PRO A 32 19.84 7.73 12.19
CA PRO A 32 20.70 8.84 11.78
C PRO A 32 21.38 9.55 12.97
N GLU A 33 20.85 9.42 14.18
CA GLU A 33 21.45 9.99 15.39
C GLU A 33 22.67 9.20 15.89
N VAL A 34 22.86 7.96 15.42
CA VAL A 34 23.92 7.05 15.89
C VAL A 34 24.94 6.75 14.80
N SER A 35 24.49 6.49 13.57
CA SER A 35 25.37 6.16 12.45
C SER A 35 24.74 6.55 11.12
N GLU A 36 25.58 6.98 10.17
CA GLU A 36 25.17 7.21 8.78
C GLU A 36 24.89 5.89 8.03
N ASP A 37 25.43 4.77 8.51
CA ASP A 37 25.32 3.47 7.85
C ASP A 37 24.12 2.65 8.35
N ALA A 38 23.39 2.07 7.40
CA ALA A 38 22.36 1.08 7.70
C ALA A 38 23.00 -0.30 7.89
N HIS A 39 22.47 -1.08 8.83
CA HIS A 39 22.88 -2.46 9.08
C HIS A 39 21.69 -3.40 9.13
N TRP A 40 21.94 -4.69 9.33
CA TRP A 40 20.91 -5.71 9.45
C TRP A 40 21.00 -6.39 10.80
N ASP A 41 19.88 -6.41 11.51
CA ASP A 41 19.72 -7.21 12.72
C ASP A 41 18.92 -8.46 12.43
N GLU A 42 19.22 -9.54 13.15
CA GLU A 42 18.50 -10.81 13.06
C GLU A 42 17.85 -11.14 14.41
N PHE A 43 16.58 -11.50 14.37
CA PHE A 43 15.77 -11.85 15.53
C PHE A 43 15.18 -13.25 15.34
N GLN A 44 15.34 -14.11 16.33
CA GLN A 44 14.70 -15.43 16.35
C GLN A 44 13.39 -15.35 17.11
N LEU A 45 12.28 -15.71 16.47
CA LEU A 45 10.94 -15.61 17.04
C LEU A 45 10.20 -16.94 16.90
N THR A 46 9.49 -17.35 17.94
CA THR A 46 8.46 -18.39 17.84
C THR A 46 7.12 -17.75 17.52
N MET A 47 6.51 -18.12 16.38
CA MET A 47 5.29 -17.53 15.82
C MET A 47 4.30 -18.61 15.34
N TYR A 48 3.08 -18.21 14.99
CA TYR A 48 2.06 -19.08 14.40
C TYR A 48 1.89 -18.79 12.89
N GLY A 49 1.37 -19.78 12.14
CA GLY A 49 1.13 -19.60 10.70
C GLY A 49 0.07 -18.54 10.36
N THR A 50 -0.83 -18.25 11.30
CA THR A 50 -1.84 -17.20 11.19
C THR A 50 -1.32 -15.80 11.54
N ASP A 51 -0.13 -15.71 12.12
CA ASP A 51 0.48 -14.43 12.43
C ASP A 51 0.93 -13.74 11.13
N ARG A 52 1.05 -12.42 11.22
CA ARG A 52 1.49 -11.57 10.13
C ARG A 52 2.89 -11.07 10.36
N VAL A 53 3.50 -10.55 9.31
CA VAL A 53 4.80 -9.85 9.44
C VAL A 53 4.71 -8.69 10.43
N LEU A 54 3.57 -7.99 10.51
CA LEU A 54 3.35 -6.96 11.54
C LEU A 54 3.43 -7.52 12.96
N ASP A 55 2.95 -8.74 13.20
CA ASP A 55 2.98 -9.37 14.52
C ASP A 55 4.42 -9.74 14.92
N CYS A 56 5.25 -10.18 13.96
CA CYS A 56 6.70 -10.33 14.18
C CYS A 56 7.34 -9.00 14.61
N LEU A 57 7.03 -7.89 13.90
CA LEU A 57 7.60 -6.58 14.21
C LEU A 57 7.15 -6.05 15.58
N HIS A 58 5.89 -6.31 15.95
CA HIS A 58 5.39 -6.02 17.30
C HIS A 58 6.14 -6.81 18.37
N LYS A 59 6.31 -8.13 18.17
CA LYS A 59 7.03 -8.99 19.11
C LYS A 59 8.48 -8.53 19.30
N ILE A 60 9.19 -8.24 18.21
CA ILE A 60 10.54 -7.66 18.27
C ILE A 60 10.52 -6.36 19.08
N LYS A 61 9.63 -5.42 18.73
CA LYS A 61 9.61 -4.11 19.38
C LYS A 61 9.25 -4.16 20.86
N TRP A 62 8.31 -5.00 21.25
CA TRP A 62 7.76 -5.00 22.61
C TRP A 62 8.55 -5.88 23.56
N GLU A 63 9.12 -6.97 23.08
CA GLU A 63 9.72 -8.00 23.94
C GLU A 63 11.24 -8.06 23.82
N ILE A 64 11.84 -7.56 22.72
CA ILE A 64 13.27 -7.74 22.42
C ILE A 64 14.01 -6.40 22.32
N ASP A 65 13.61 -5.54 21.38
CA ASP A 65 14.27 -4.26 21.11
C ASP A 65 13.26 -3.12 20.88
N GLY A 66 13.04 -2.34 21.93
CA GLY A 66 12.17 -1.17 21.92
C GLY A 66 12.59 -0.05 20.95
N SER A 67 13.83 -0.03 20.48
CA SER A 67 14.34 0.99 19.56
C SER A 67 13.82 0.84 18.13
N LEU A 68 13.40 -0.37 17.74
CA LEU A 68 12.87 -0.66 16.40
C LEU A 68 11.66 0.24 16.10
N SER A 69 11.74 0.96 14.98
CA SER A 69 10.75 1.97 14.59
C SER A 69 10.08 1.64 13.25
N PHE A 70 8.75 1.66 13.24
CA PHE A 70 7.94 1.45 12.03
C PHE A 70 6.55 2.08 12.15
N ARG A 71 5.92 2.38 11.01
CA ARG A 71 4.54 2.88 10.96
C ARG A 71 3.55 1.72 10.92
N ARG A 72 2.47 1.86 11.69
CA ARG A 72 1.32 0.94 11.75
C ARG A 72 0.11 1.66 12.34
N SER A 73 -1.09 1.22 11.97
CA SER A 73 -2.34 1.71 12.55
C SER A 73 -3.44 0.65 12.51
N CYS A 74 -4.13 0.46 11.38
CA CYS A 74 -5.36 -0.37 11.32
C CYS A 74 -5.13 -1.88 11.54
N ALA A 75 -3.93 -2.39 11.27
CA ALA A 75 -3.59 -3.82 11.32
C ALA A 75 -4.49 -4.76 10.49
N HIS A 76 -5.27 -4.27 9.53
CA HIS A 76 -6.12 -5.11 8.66
C HIS A 76 -6.14 -4.65 7.19
N GLY A 77 -5.07 -3.98 6.74
CA GLY A 77 -4.83 -3.71 5.32
C GLY A 77 -5.63 -2.57 4.68
N VAL A 78 -6.08 -1.59 5.46
CA VAL A 78 -6.92 -0.48 4.96
C VAL A 78 -6.25 0.89 5.03
N CYS A 79 -5.50 1.21 6.08
CA CYS A 79 -4.88 2.54 6.21
C CYS A 79 -3.64 2.77 5.33
N GLY A 80 -2.95 1.70 4.92
CA GLY A 80 -1.75 1.79 4.09
C GLY A 80 -0.44 2.19 4.80
N SER A 81 -0.45 2.42 6.11
CA SER A 81 0.69 2.98 6.85
C SER A 81 1.92 2.07 6.92
N ASP A 82 1.74 0.75 6.81
CA ASP A 82 2.75 -0.28 7.05
C ASP A 82 3.25 -0.94 5.74
N ALA A 83 3.31 -0.15 4.67
CA ALA A 83 3.95 -0.57 3.43
C ALA A 83 5.46 -0.70 3.63
N MET A 84 5.98 -1.88 3.35
CA MET A 84 7.39 -2.25 3.54
C MET A 84 7.85 -3.17 2.40
N ARG A 85 9.16 -3.35 2.27
CA ARG A 85 9.74 -4.40 1.44
C ARG A 85 9.93 -5.65 2.28
N ILE A 86 9.18 -6.69 1.94
CA ILE A 86 9.15 -7.98 2.61
C ILE A 86 9.61 -9.03 1.60
N ASN A 87 10.72 -9.71 1.89
CA ASN A 87 11.38 -10.64 0.94
C ASN A 87 11.58 -10.01 -0.44
N GLY A 88 12.05 -8.76 -0.44
CA GLY A 88 12.35 -7.97 -1.63
C GLY A 88 11.14 -7.37 -2.35
N ARG A 89 9.90 -7.71 -1.99
CA ARG A 89 8.65 -7.22 -2.61
C ARG A 89 7.92 -6.22 -1.72
N ASN A 90 7.32 -5.19 -2.32
CA ASN A 90 6.50 -4.24 -1.59
C ASN A 90 5.18 -4.89 -1.17
N ARG A 91 4.90 -4.91 0.13
CA ARG A 91 3.69 -5.49 0.72
C ARG A 91 3.27 -4.69 1.96
N LEU A 92 2.04 -4.88 2.44
CA LEU A 92 1.62 -4.36 3.75
C LEU A 92 1.95 -5.39 4.81
N ALA A 93 2.72 -5.02 5.83
CA ALA A 93 3.13 -5.95 6.90
C ALA A 93 1.93 -6.63 7.58
N CYS A 94 0.81 -5.92 7.74
CA CYS A 94 -0.42 -6.45 8.33
C CYS A 94 -1.26 -7.35 7.42
N LYS A 95 -0.92 -7.51 6.13
CA LYS A 95 -1.63 -8.44 5.23
C LYS A 95 -0.88 -9.73 4.96
N VAL A 96 0.43 -9.74 5.18
CA VAL A 96 1.26 -10.90 4.83
C VAL A 96 1.24 -11.88 5.98
N LEU A 97 0.57 -13.01 5.79
CA LEU A 97 0.58 -14.12 6.73
C LEU A 97 1.89 -14.88 6.61
N LEU A 98 2.44 -15.34 7.75
CA LEU A 98 3.69 -16.08 7.76
C LEU A 98 3.58 -17.42 7.01
N LYS A 99 2.42 -18.09 7.08
CA LYS A 99 2.18 -19.33 6.32
C LYS A 99 2.22 -19.17 4.80
N ASP A 100 2.07 -17.93 4.29
CA ASP A 100 2.08 -17.64 2.85
C ASP A 100 3.49 -17.31 2.34
N LEU A 101 4.50 -17.37 3.21
CA LEU A 101 5.89 -17.08 2.90
C LEU A 101 6.74 -18.35 2.88
N ASP A 102 7.73 -18.37 2.00
CA ASP A 102 8.83 -19.35 2.09
C ASP A 102 9.78 -18.91 3.21
N LEU A 103 9.71 -19.62 4.34
CA LEU A 103 10.51 -19.37 5.54
C LEU A 103 11.72 -20.33 5.66
N SER A 104 12.09 -21.02 4.57
CA SER A 104 13.36 -21.76 4.50
C SER A 104 14.59 -20.84 4.58
N LYS A 105 14.38 -19.54 4.33
CA LYS A 105 15.36 -18.46 4.46
C LYS A 105 14.83 -17.41 5.45
N PRO A 106 15.72 -16.60 6.04
CA PRO A 106 15.29 -15.51 6.91
C PRO A 106 14.28 -14.57 6.23
N LEU A 107 13.22 -14.23 6.96
CA LEU A 107 12.24 -13.21 6.57
C LEU A 107 12.93 -11.85 6.57
N THR A 108 13.14 -11.26 5.39
CA THR A 108 13.78 -9.95 5.28
C THR A 108 12.75 -8.83 5.26
N VAL A 109 12.93 -7.82 6.11
CA VAL A 109 12.08 -6.63 6.19
C VAL A 109 12.94 -5.37 6.09
N GLU A 110 12.63 -4.50 5.13
CA GLU A 110 13.35 -3.25 4.88
C GLU A 110 12.36 -2.15 4.44
N PRO A 111 12.71 -0.86 4.56
CA PRO A 111 11.84 0.22 4.12
C PRO A 111 11.57 0.15 2.60
N ILE A 112 10.46 0.74 2.18
CA ILE A 112 10.14 0.93 0.77
C ILE A 112 11.19 1.82 0.07
N LYS A 113 11.44 1.57 -1.22
CA LYS A 113 12.49 2.24 -2.01
C LYS A 113 12.01 3.54 -2.67
N GLY A 114 12.96 4.42 -2.98
CA GLY A 114 12.70 5.67 -3.71
C GLY A 114 12.22 6.83 -2.82
N LEU A 115 12.07 6.60 -1.53
CA LEU A 115 11.79 7.64 -0.54
C LEU A 115 12.93 7.68 0.48
N PRO A 116 13.33 8.87 0.99
CA PRO A 116 14.36 8.98 2.02
C PRO A 116 14.01 8.17 3.26
N CYS A 117 14.97 7.42 3.80
CA CYS A 117 14.78 6.66 5.04
C CYS A 117 15.06 7.58 6.23
N GLU A 118 14.09 7.74 7.11
CA GLU A 118 14.19 8.57 8.31
C GLU A 118 14.76 7.76 9.49
N LYS A 119 14.19 6.58 9.74
CA LYS A 119 14.62 5.67 10.82
C LYS A 119 14.07 4.28 10.59
N ASP A 120 14.92 3.26 10.64
CA ASP A 120 14.57 1.85 10.47
C ASP A 120 13.66 1.61 9.25
N LEU A 121 12.37 1.36 9.47
CA LEU A 121 11.37 1.05 8.45
C LEU A 121 10.47 2.27 8.11
N ILE A 122 10.82 3.45 8.61
CA ILE A 122 10.10 4.72 8.38
C ILE A 122 10.80 5.50 7.28
N VAL A 123 10.04 5.88 6.27
CA VAL A 123 10.48 6.77 5.18
C VAL A 123 9.77 8.12 5.25
N ASP A 124 10.41 9.15 4.70
CA ASP A 124 9.76 10.42 4.41
C ASP A 124 8.76 10.23 3.27
N MET A 125 7.49 10.53 3.56
CA MET A 125 6.39 10.39 2.60
C MET A 125 6.05 11.70 1.91
N GLU A 126 6.72 12.80 2.25
CA GLU A 126 6.39 14.11 1.71
C GLU A 126 6.57 14.20 0.19
N PRO A 127 7.63 13.65 -0.43
CA PRO A 127 7.74 13.61 -1.89
C PRO A 127 6.56 12.87 -2.55
N PHE A 128 6.08 11.79 -1.92
CA PHE A 128 4.91 11.05 -2.40
C PHE A 128 3.61 11.86 -2.31
N PHE A 129 3.39 12.55 -1.18
CA PHE A 129 2.19 13.36 -0.99
C PHE A 129 2.21 14.66 -1.79
N GLN A 130 3.39 15.21 -2.09
CA GLN A 130 3.54 16.34 -2.99
C GLN A 130 2.96 16.01 -4.37
N SER A 131 3.40 14.91 -5.00
CA SER A 131 2.86 14.49 -6.31
C SER A 131 1.37 14.18 -6.26
N TYR A 132 0.85 13.69 -5.12
CA TYR A 132 -0.59 13.50 -4.93
C TYR A 132 -1.37 14.82 -4.91
N ARG A 133 -0.83 15.88 -4.30
CA ARG A 133 -1.49 17.19 -4.25
C ARG A 133 -1.42 17.92 -5.58
N GLU A 134 -0.33 17.79 -6.31
CA GLU A 134 -0.12 18.42 -7.62
C GLU A 134 -1.18 18.01 -8.65
N ILE A 135 -1.76 16.80 -8.54
CA ILE A 135 -2.83 16.35 -9.44
C ILE A 135 -4.24 16.84 -9.06
N MET A 136 -4.36 17.72 -8.05
CA MET A 136 -5.63 18.26 -7.53
C MET A 136 -6.68 17.17 -7.23
N PRO A 137 -6.48 16.37 -6.17
CA PRO A 137 -7.27 15.17 -5.88
C PRO A 137 -8.60 15.48 -5.18
N PHE A 138 -9.36 16.44 -5.70
CA PHE A 138 -10.66 16.85 -5.19
C PHE A 138 -11.59 17.19 -6.34
N LEU A 139 -12.91 17.09 -6.13
CA LEU A 139 -13.90 17.38 -7.16
C LEU A 139 -13.87 18.89 -7.50
N VAL A 140 -13.73 19.22 -8.78
CA VAL A 140 -13.87 20.60 -9.26
C VAL A 140 -15.12 20.69 -10.11
N ASN A 141 -16.05 21.57 -9.72
CA ASN A 141 -17.27 21.84 -10.44
C ASN A 141 -17.63 23.32 -10.22
N VAL A 142 -17.80 24.08 -11.31
CA VAL A 142 -18.06 25.53 -11.27
C VAL A 142 -19.55 25.88 -11.33
N ASP A 143 -20.42 24.88 -11.50
CA ASP A 143 -21.86 25.09 -11.45
C ASP A 143 -22.32 25.37 -10.02
N ASN A 144 -23.45 26.07 -9.88
CA ASN A 144 -24.08 26.30 -8.59
C ASN A 144 -24.39 24.98 -7.88
N GLU A 145 -24.35 24.99 -6.55
CA GLU A 145 -24.74 23.83 -5.75
C GLU A 145 -26.20 23.47 -6.03
N PRO A 146 -26.48 22.23 -6.49
CA PRO A 146 -27.85 21.80 -6.78
C PRO A 146 -28.68 21.59 -5.51
N GLU A 147 -30.02 21.66 -5.62
CA GLU A 147 -30.94 21.38 -4.52
C GLU A 147 -30.91 19.91 -4.02
N ARG A 148 -30.34 19.01 -4.81
CA ARG A 148 -30.19 17.56 -4.55
C ARG A 148 -28.81 17.09 -5.01
N GLU A 149 -28.48 15.82 -4.81
CA GLU A 149 -27.20 15.26 -5.28
C GLU A 149 -27.01 15.44 -6.80
N ARG A 150 -25.76 15.72 -7.22
CA ARG A 150 -25.39 15.73 -8.63
C ARG A 150 -25.64 14.36 -9.26
N TYR A 151 -26.37 14.33 -10.37
CA TYR A 151 -26.67 13.10 -11.08
C TYR A 151 -25.40 12.43 -11.62
N GLN A 152 -25.32 11.11 -11.49
CA GLN A 152 -24.29 10.27 -12.10
C GLN A 152 -24.91 8.91 -12.42
N SER A 153 -24.76 8.44 -13.66
CA SER A 153 -25.26 7.13 -14.05
C SER A 153 -24.42 6.00 -13.42
N ALA A 154 -24.99 4.80 -13.33
CA ALA A 154 -24.25 3.63 -12.84
C ALA A 154 -23.04 3.29 -13.73
N GLU A 155 -23.16 3.53 -15.04
CA GLU A 155 -22.09 3.33 -16.02
C GLU A 155 -20.94 4.32 -15.79
N ASP A 156 -21.25 5.62 -15.64
CA ASP A 156 -20.25 6.64 -15.35
C ASP A 156 -19.54 6.38 -14.02
N ARG A 157 -20.29 5.98 -12.98
CA ARG A 157 -19.71 5.62 -11.69
C ARG A 157 -18.78 4.42 -11.80
N ALA A 158 -19.11 3.42 -12.62
CA ALA A 158 -18.29 2.23 -12.81
C ALA A 158 -16.95 2.55 -13.52
N ARG A 159 -16.91 3.60 -14.36
CA ARG A 159 -15.74 3.98 -15.17
C ARG A 159 -14.45 4.17 -14.36
N PHE A 160 -14.55 4.72 -13.15
CA PHE A 160 -13.40 5.00 -12.29
C PHE A 160 -13.40 4.19 -10.98
N ASP A 161 -14.28 3.19 -10.85
CA ASP A 161 -14.49 2.45 -9.60
C ASP A 161 -13.20 1.82 -9.07
N ASP A 162 -12.43 1.16 -9.93
CA ASP A 162 -11.21 0.46 -9.53
C ASP A 162 -10.19 1.41 -8.88
N THR A 163 -10.03 2.61 -9.45
CA THR A 163 -9.08 3.61 -8.96
C THR A 163 -9.51 4.27 -7.65
N THR A 164 -10.79 4.19 -7.25
CA THR A 164 -11.25 4.69 -5.95
C THR A 164 -10.74 3.88 -4.76
N LYS A 165 -10.28 2.64 -4.99
CA LYS A 165 -9.81 1.72 -3.95
C LYS A 165 -8.43 2.07 -3.40
N CYS A 166 -7.77 3.10 -3.94
CA CYS A 166 -6.43 3.51 -3.55
C CYS A 166 -6.41 3.94 -2.07
N ILE A 167 -5.46 3.40 -1.30
CA ILE A 167 -5.28 3.69 0.13
C ILE A 167 -4.01 4.52 0.41
N LEU A 168 -3.41 5.10 -0.64
CA LEU A 168 -2.23 5.97 -0.55
C LEU A 168 -1.02 5.36 0.20
N CYS A 169 -0.86 4.04 0.15
CA CYS A 169 0.23 3.32 0.84
C CYS A 169 1.63 3.44 0.19
N ALA A 170 1.75 4.12 -0.96
CA ALA A 170 2.97 4.22 -1.78
C ALA A 170 3.62 2.89 -2.26
N ALA A 171 3.07 1.71 -1.97
CA ALA A 171 3.64 0.43 -2.38
C ALA A 171 3.88 0.32 -3.90
N CYS A 172 2.94 0.84 -4.70
CA CYS A 172 3.07 0.85 -6.15
C CYS A 172 4.15 1.84 -6.63
N THR A 173 4.19 3.05 -6.08
CA THR A 173 5.18 4.08 -6.46
C THR A 173 6.59 3.66 -6.10
N SER A 174 6.80 3.21 -4.88
CA SER A 174 8.09 2.72 -4.40
C SER A 174 8.52 1.37 -5.00
N SER A 175 7.67 0.70 -5.78
CA SER A 175 8.04 -0.51 -6.54
C SER A 175 8.50 -0.20 -7.97
N CYS A 176 8.28 1.03 -8.44
CA CYS A 176 8.49 1.42 -9.82
C CYS A 176 9.96 1.82 -10.03
N PRO A 177 10.72 1.11 -10.88
CA PRO A 177 12.13 1.44 -11.11
C PRO A 177 12.33 2.85 -11.69
N VAL A 178 11.37 3.35 -12.46
CA VAL A 178 11.38 4.71 -13.00
C VAL A 178 11.33 5.75 -11.89
N PHE A 179 10.61 5.47 -10.80
CA PHE A 179 10.53 6.36 -9.63
C PHE A 179 11.82 6.37 -8.81
N TRP A 180 12.66 5.33 -8.94
CA TRP A 180 13.94 5.26 -8.22
C TRP A 180 15.05 6.06 -8.90
N THR A 181 14.87 6.45 -10.16
CA THR A 181 15.89 7.18 -10.93
C THR A 181 15.77 8.67 -10.72
N ASP A 182 16.87 9.41 -10.94
CA ASP A 182 16.86 10.86 -10.91
C ASP A 182 15.82 11.44 -11.90
N GLY A 183 14.95 12.29 -11.37
CA GLY A 183 13.88 12.99 -12.08
C GLY A 183 12.53 12.89 -11.37
N GLN A 184 11.75 13.96 -11.40
CA GLN A 184 10.48 14.05 -10.68
C GLN A 184 9.34 13.33 -11.42
N TYR A 185 9.39 11.99 -11.48
CA TYR A 185 8.23 11.23 -11.93
C TYR A 185 7.12 11.26 -10.86
N PHE A 186 5.92 11.74 -11.20
CA PHE A 186 4.74 11.77 -10.30
C PHE A 186 4.45 10.43 -9.61
N GLY A 187 4.76 9.34 -10.31
CA GLY A 187 4.55 7.99 -9.81
C GLY A 187 3.15 7.42 -10.10
N PRO A 188 3.02 6.08 -10.07
CA PRO A 188 1.77 5.37 -10.34
C PRO A 188 0.60 5.77 -9.43
N ALA A 189 0.82 6.02 -8.14
CA ALA A 189 -0.27 6.36 -7.22
C ALA A 189 -0.92 7.72 -7.53
N ALA A 190 -0.12 8.74 -7.85
CA ALA A 190 -0.63 10.05 -8.24
C ALA A 190 -1.48 9.93 -9.52
N ILE A 191 -0.98 9.21 -10.53
CA ILE A 191 -1.70 8.99 -11.79
C ILE A 191 -3.01 8.22 -11.58
N VAL A 192 -3.04 7.22 -10.68
CA VAL A 192 -4.28 6.49 -10.32
C VAL A 192 -5.30 7.44 -9.68
N ASN A 193 -4.87 8.33 -8.80
CA ASN A 193 -5.78 9.29 -8.18
C ASN A 193 -6.23 10.37 -9.16
N ALA A 194 -5.38 10.79 -10.10
CA ALA A 194 -5.77 11.67 -11.19
C ALA A 194 -6.79 11.00 -12.12
N HIS A 195 -6.56 9.74 -12.51
CA HIS A 195 -7.50 8.93 -13.28
C HIS A 195 -8.89 8.92 -12.63
N ARG A 196 -8.96 8.76 -11.30
CA ARG A 196 -10.22 8.79 -10.54
C ARG A 196 -11.02 10.08 -10.73
N PHE A 197 -10.38 11.22 -11.00
CA PHE A 197 -11.08 12.49 -11.24
C PHE A 197 -11.25 12.80 -12.72
N ILE A 198 -10.27 12.47 -13.57
CA ILE A 198 -10.34 12.66 -15.04
C ILE A 198 -11.55 11.94 -15.63
N PHE A 199 -11.90 10.77 -15.10
CA PHE A 199 -13.03 9.97 -15.59
C PHE A 199 -14.29 10.05 -14.70
N ASP A 200 -14.36 10.98 -13.74
CA ASP A 200 -15.60 11.23 -12.96
C ASP A 200 -16.47 12.24 -13.71
N SER A 201 -17.66 11.82 -14.15
CA SER A 201 -18.57 12.65 -14.96
C SER A 201 -19.06 13.94 -14.27
N ARG A 202 -18.85 14.06 -12.95
CA ARG A 202 -19.21 15.25 -12.17
C ARG A 202 -18.09 16.30 -12.12
N ASP A 203 -16.87 15.92 -12.47
CA ASP A 203 -15.68 16.77 -12.42
C ASP A 203 -15.48 17.52 -13.75
N GLN A 204 -15.16 18.82 -13.65
CA GLN A 204 -14.97 19.73 -14.78
C GLN A 204 -13.50 20.16 -14.97
N ALA A 205 -12.57 19.62 -14.19
CA ALA A 205 -11.13 19.91 -14.27
C ALA A 205 -10.34 18.73 -14.87
N GLY A 206 -10.99 17.81 -15.58
CA GLY A 206 -10.34 16.69 -16.26
C GLY A 206 -9.21 17.14 -17.20
N ASP A 207 -9.47 18.15 -18.04
CA ASP A 207 -8.48 18.69 -18.99
C ASP A 207 -7.28 19.32 -18.29
N MET A 208 -7.50 20.05 -17.21
CA MET A 208 -6.43 20.65 -16.41
C MET A 208 -5.53 19.58 -15.78
N ARG A 209 -6.10 18.47 -15.29
CA ARG A 209 -5.32 17.33 -14.77
C ARG A 209 -4.56 16.59 -15.87
N LEU A 210 -5.17 16.44 -17.05
CA LEU A 210 -4.49 15.88 -18.21
C LEU A 210 -3.30 16.75 -18.62
N GLU A 211 -3.41 18.09 -18.55
CA GLU A 211 -2.30 19.00 -18.84
C GLU A 211 -1.14 18.82 -17.85
N ILE A 212 -1.44 18.79 -16.54
CA ILE A 212 -0.43 18.53 -15.50
C ILE A 212 0.31 17.22 -15.76
N LEU A 213 -0.43 16.18 -16.16
CA LEU A 213 0.12 14.86 -16.42
C LEU A 213 0.79 14.71 -17.80
N ASN A 214 0.57 15.65 -18.71
CA ASN A 214 1.15 15.64 -20.05
C ASN A 214 2.61 16.14 -20.07
N ASP A 215 3.13 16.62 -18.94
CA ASP A 215 4.54 16.96 -18.79
C ASP A 215 5.46 15.78 -19.13
N LYS A 216 6.70 16.07 -19.55
CA LYS A 216 7.74 15.07 -19.83
C LYS A 216 7.96 14.13 -18.64
N GLU A 217 7.86 14.65 -17.42
CA GLU A 217 7.98 13.91 -16.17
C GLU A 217 6.64 13.32 -15.68
N GLY A 218 5.55 13.55 -16.43
CA GLY A 218 4.21 13.00 -16.21
C GLY A 218 4.04 11.56 -16.67
N VAL A 219 2.90 11.24 -17.31
CA VAL A 219 2.54 9.86 -17.66
C VAL A 219 3.52 9.18 -18.63
N TRP A 220 4.28 9.97 -19.38
CA TRP A 220 5.17 9.51 -20.45
C TRP A 220 6.41 8.75 -19.95
N ARG A 221 6.84 8.96 -18.69
CA ARG A 221 7.96 8.19 -18.12
C ARG A 221 7.61 6.74 -17.81
N CYS A 222 6.32 6.38 -17.74
CA CYS A 222 5.92 5.00 -17.50
C CYS A 222 6.38 4.08 -18.63
N ARG A 223 7.26 3.13 -18.29
CA ARG A 223 7.82 2.09 -19.18
C ARG A 223 7.09 0.74 -19.12
N THR A 224 5.86 0.72 -18.59
CA THR A 224 4.98 -0.46 -18.59
C THR A 224 5.64 -1.70 -17.94
N THR A 225 6.32 -1.51 -16.80
CA THR A 225 7.05 -2.58 -16.08
C THR A 225 6.15 -3.47 -15.23
N PHE A 226 4.89 -3.11 -15.00
CA PHE A 226 3.89 -3.85 -14.19
C PHE A 226 4.18 -4.06 -12.69
N ASN A 227 5.37 -3.73 -12.16
CA ASN A 227 5.67 -3.79 -10.72
C ASN A 227 4.59 -3.12 -9.86
N CYS A 228 4.07 -1.98 -10.31
CA CYS A 228 3.04 -1.23 -9.58
C CYS A 228 1.73 -2.02 -9.41
N THR A 229 1.31 -2.77 -10.43
CA THR A 229 0.11 -3.60 -10.40
C THR A 229 0.33 -4.82 -9.51
N GLU A 230 1.51 -5.46 -9.58
CA GLU A 230 1.87 -6.59 -8.70
C GLU A 230 1.94 -6.16 -7.22
N ALA A 231 2.52 -5.00 -6.95
CA ALA A 231 2.70 -4.49 -5.59
C ALA A 231 1.41 -3.96 -4.95
N CYS A 232 0.32 -3.75 -5.70
CA CYS A 232 -0.87 -3.11 -5.19
C CYS A 232 -1.62 -4.03 -4.20
N PRO A 233 -1.71 -3.69 -2.89
CA PRO A 233 -2.37 -4.56 -1.91
C PRO A 233 -3.90 -4.58 -2.07
N ARG A 234 -4.45 -3.69 -2.91
CA ARG A 234 -5.87 -3.52 -3.22
C ARG A 234 -6.27 -4.08 -4.59
N GLY A 235 -5.32 -4.65 -5.34
CA GLY A 235 -5.58 -5.28 -6.64
C GLY A 235 -5.97 -4.31 -7.77
N ILE A 236 -5.67 -3.01 -7.61
CA ILE A 236 -5.96 -1.99 -8.62
C ILE A 236 -5.14 -2.28 -9.88
N GLN A 237 -5.77 -2.18 -11.05
CA GLN A 237 -5.12 -2.37 -12.34
C GLN A 237 -4.35 -1.10 -12.75
N ILE A 238 -3.28 -0.80 -12.00
CA ILE A 238 -2.56 0.48 -12.07
C ILE A 238 -1.98 0.74 -13.47
N THR A 239 -1.34 -0.26 -14.09
CA THR A 239 -0.77 -0.09 -15.44
C THR A 239 -1.85 0.19 -16.48
N LYS A 240 -3.05 -0.39 -16.32
CA LYS A 240 -4.21 -0.11 -17.16
C LYS A 240 -4.70 1.33 -16.97
N ALA A 241 -4.86 1.79 -15.73
CA ALA A 241 -5.26 3.18 -15.44
C ALA A 241 -4.28 4.19 -16.06
N ILE A 242 -2.97 3.95 -15.95
CA ILE A 242 -1.95 4.81 -16.59
C ILE A 242 -2.12 4.81 -18.13
N ALA A 243 -2.38 3.66 -18.75
CA ALA A 243 -2.61 3.57 -20.19
C ALA A 243 -3.88 4.31 -20.63
N GLU A 244 -4.95 4.27 -19.84
CA GLU A 244 -6.18 5.02 -20.11
C GLU A 244 -5.96 6.54 -20.02
N VAL A 245 -5.19 7.01 -19.04
CA VAL A 245 -4.79 8.43 -18.96
C VAL A 245 -3.91 8.82 -20.15
N LYS A 246 -2.94 8.00 -20.54
CA LYS A 246 -2.13 8.25 -21.75
C LYS A 246 -3.00 8.39 -22.99
N LYS A 247 -3.99 7.51 -23.17
CA LYS A 247 -4.93 7.56 -24.29
C LYS A 247 -5.75 8.85 -24.27
N ALA A 248 -6.28 9.24 -23.11
CA ALA A 248 -7.03 10.48 -22.95
C ALA A 248 -6.18 11.73 -23.26
N ALA A 249 -4.92 11.75 -22.82
CA ALA A 249 -3.98 12.84 -23.12
C ALA A 249 -3.69 12.96 -24.63
N LEU A 250 -3.54 11.83 -25.34
CA LEU A 250 -3.34 11.84 -26.80
C LEU A 250 -4.57 12.31 -27.56
N SER A 251 -5.78 11.88 -27.16
CA SER A 251 -7.01 12.26 -27.86
C SER A 251 -7.36 13.73 -27.72
N ARG A 252 -6.76 14.45 -26.76
CA ARG A 252 -6.94 15.90 -26.56
C ARG A 252 -6.03 16.74 -27.48
N ALA A 253 -4.95 16.15 -27.96
CA ALA A 253 -3.98 16.81 -28.83
C ALA A 253 -4.36 16.75 -30.33
N MET A 254 -5.51 16.12 -30.64
CA MET A 254 -6.18 16.15 -31.94
C MET A 254 -7.43 17.01 -31.85
#